data_AF-V4W0E8-F1
#
_entry.id   AF-V4W0E8-F1
#
_cell.length_a   1.000
_cell.length_b   1.000
_cell.length_c   1.000
_cell.angle_alpha   90.00
_cell.angle_beta   90.00
_cell.angle_gamma   90.00
#
_symmetry.space_group_name_H-M   'P 1'
#
loop_
_entity.id
_entity.type
_entity.pdbx_description
1 polymer ?
#
loop_
_entity_poly.entity_id
_entity_poly.type
_entity_poly.pdbx_seq_one_letter_code
_entity_poly.pdbx_strand_id
1 'polypeptide(L)'
;MDHASIDMENLTSSLNGKLKNLHYPSSEECCIYRVPQSMLCLHPSDYTPQIVSIGPLHQGNPELQAMEEHKLRYLHHFLQRTKVSMAHFLAFIKKKETELCNCYAETINHLQSDEFLNMILVDAVFLVELFLRSYNLNLVTNDDRLFSKSGITFLGLEMRHDLYLLENQIPLFILNELFDLAKTATNGDIYEGISFVTIASVWLSTELILPIDDENLIEVHFSEAKHFLDLVILCLQQSHTQSCAQSGINYQNIPGVKELEQSGVQFKLGSSKNLLDIKFKNGILEIPFLTVTDMTERFYRNLLAFEHMHGYSGYFNAYVMIMHFLVYTPKDADLLIQNGIIRLGDSEKLSIVFHSLFKDCLKGPDLLYPDLVKDIQAFCKSPWHGWKANLKQNYFNTPWASISVIAAVILLLLTVTQTVCSFTSCS
;
A
#
# COMPACT_ATOMS: atom_id res chain seq x y z
N MET A 1 -43.59 45.19 -8.63
CA MET A 1 -42.65 44.10 -8.31
C MET A 1 -42.94 43.01 -9.32
N ASP A 2 -42.26 43.05 -10.46
CA ASP A 2 -42.43 42.04 -11.50
C ASP A 2 -41.59 40.82 -11.13
N HIS A 3 -42.28 39.72 -10.81
CA HIS A 3 -41.67 38.40 -10.75
C HIS A 3 -41.33 38.00 -12.19
N ALA A 4 -40.03 38.04 -12.53
CA ALA A 4 -39.53 37.46 -13.78
C ALA A 4 -39.93 35.98 -13.82
N SER A 5 -40.84 35.63 -14.73
CA SER A 5 -41.23 34.26 -15.02
C SER A 5 -40.01 33.52 -15.56
N ILE A 6 -39.46 32.60 -14.78
CA ILE A 6 -38.36 31.73 -15.22
C ILE A 6 -38.89 30.90 -16.40
N ASP A 7 -38.22 31.00 -17.55
CA ASP A 7 -38.56 30.24 -18.74
C ASP A 7 -38.15 28.77 -18.55
N MET A 8 -39.16 27.96 -18.25
CA MET A 8 -39.00 26.52 -17.97
C MET A 8 -38.54 25.73 -19.20
N GLU A 9 -38.82 26.19 -20.42
CA GLU A 9 -38.39 25.51 -21.66
C GLU A 9 -36.89 25.71 -21.91
N ASN A 10 -36.39 26.93 -21.68
CA ASN A 10 -34.96 27.23 -21.72
C ASN A 10 -34.19 26.50 -20.62
N LEU A 11 -34.75 26.38 -19.41
CA LEU A 11 -34.15 25.60 -18.33
C LEU A 11 -34.08 24.10 -18.70
N THR A 12 -35.16 23.55 -19.25
CA THR A 12 -35.27 22.13 -19.64
C THR A 12 -34.35 21.77 -20.80
N SER A 13 -34.25 22.63 -21.83
CA SER A 13 -33.33 22.42 -22.95
C SER A 13 -31.87 22.50 -22.52
N SER A 14 -31.53 23.44 -21.63
CA SER A 14 -30.19 23.53 -21.01
C SER A 14 -29.84 22.29 -20.19
N LEU A 15 -30.75 21.84 -19.32
CA LEU A 15 -30.59 20.61 -18.54
C LEU A 15 -30.46 19.37 -19.43
N ASN A 16 -31.31 19.22 -20.45
CA ASN A 16 -31.22 18.10 -21.40
C ASN A 16 -29.92 18.13 -22.23
N GLY A 17 -29.42 19.31 -22.58
CA GLY A 17 -28.11 19.47 -23.20
C GLY A 17 -26.98 19.00 -22.29
N LYS A 18 -27.02 19.37 -21.00
CA LYS A 18 -26.06 18.88 -19.99
C LYS A 18 -26.15 17.37 -19.80
N LEU A 19 -27.35 16.80 -19.71
CA LEU A 19 -27.58 15.36 -19.55
C LEU A 19 -27.06 14.55 -20.75
N LYS A 20 -27.25 15.05 -21.98
CA LYS A 20 -26.71 14.41 -23.20
C LYS A 20 -25.19 14.42 -23.27
N ASN A 21 -24.55 15.39 -22.63
CA ASN A 21 -23.11 15.53 -22.57
C ASN A 21 -22.50 14.91 -21.30
N LEU A 22 -23.31 14.24 -20.47
CA LEU A 22 -22.77 13.50 -19.33
C LEU A 22 -21.96 12.32 -19.85
N HIS A 23 -20.66 12.35 -19.57
CA HIS A 23 -19.82 11.20 -19.71
C HIS A 23 -20.14 10.24 -18.57
N TYR A 24 -20.69 9.08 -18.89
CA TYR A 24 -20.83 7.99 -17.94
C TYR A 24 -19.64 7.07 -18.14
N PRO A 25 -18.59 7.16 -17.31
CA PRO A 25 -17.51 6.21 -17.40
C PRO A 25 -18.09 4.80 -17.20
N SER A 26 -17.67 3.84 -18.02
CA SER A 26 -18.00 2.44 -17.77
C SER A 26 -17.47 2.08 -16.38
N SER A 27 -18.33 1.57 -15.49
CA SER A 27 -17.90 1.21 -14.13
C SER A 27 -16.81 0.14 -14.13
N GLU A 28 -16.65 -0.62 -15.22
CA GLU A 28 -15.62 -1.64 -15.37
C GLU A 28 -14.26 -1.08 -15.83
N GLU A 29 -14.23 0.10 -16.47
CA GLU A 29 -13.01 0.72 -17.01
C GLU A 29 -12.46 1.81 -16.08
N CYS A 30 -13.34 2.46 -15.30
CA CYS A 30 -13.00 3.52 -14.37
C CYS A 30 -12.17 3.00 -13.19
N CYS A 31 -10.94 3.49 -13.06
CA CYS A 31 -9.99 3.04 -12.02
C CYS A 31 -9.12 4.17 -11.43
N ILE A 32 -9.03 5.33 -12.08
CA ILE A 32 -8.22 6.45 -11.60
C ILE A 32 -9.16 7.53 -11.05
N TYR A 33 -8.97 7.88 -9.78
CA TYR A 33 -9.88 8.73 -9.03
C TYR A 33 -9.20 9.99 -8.50
N ARG A 34 -9.98 11.07 -8.35
CA ARG A 34 -9.61 12.19 -7.48
C ARG A 34 -9.99 11.88 -6.04
N VAL A 35 -9.10 12.18 -5.12
CA VAL A 35 -9.32 12.03 -3.69
C VAL A 35 -10.42 13.01 -3.25
N PRO A 36 -11.39 12.58 -2.44
CA PRO A 36 -12.43 13.47 -1.92
C PRO A 36 -11.82 14.67 -1.17
N GLN A 37 -12.37 15.86 -1.38
CA GLN A 37 -11.88 17.08 -0.73
C GLN A 37 -11.82 16.98 0.81
N SER A 38 -12.70 16.19 1.43
CA SER A 38 -12.65 15.95 2.88
C SER A 38 -11.34 15.31 3.33
N MET A 39 -10.76 14.41 2.53
CA MET A 39 -9.47 13.77 2.82
C MET A 39 -8.30 14.70 2.45
N LEU A 40 -8.41 15.40 1.32
CA LEU A 40 -7.40 16.36 0.86
C LEU A 40 -7.19 17.51 1.85
N CYS A 41 -8.26 18.06 2.44
CA CYS A 41 -8.19 19.14 3.44
C CYS A 41 -7.38 18.75 4.69
N LEU A 42 -7.37 17.47 5.06
CA LEU A 42 -6.67 16.99 6.27
C LEU A 42 -5.18 16.79 5.99
N HIS A 43 -4.84 16.32 4.79
CA HIS A 43 -3.50 15.88 4.42
C HIS A 43 -3.16 16.24 2.96
N PRO A 44 -3.08 17.54 2.60
CA PRO A 44 -2.97 17.95 1.19
C PRO A 44 -1.65 17.51 0.52
N SER A 45 -0.56 17.47 1.28
CA SER A 45 0.75 17.00 0.81
C SER A 45 0.78 15.51 0.49
N ASP A 46 -0.15 14.72 1.03
CA ASP A 46 -0.08 13.27 0.94
C ASP A 46 -0.67 12.74 -0.37
N TYR A 47 -1.47 13.55 -1.06
CA TYR A 47 -2.13 13.18 -2.32
C TYR A 47 -1.62 13.97 -3.53
N THR A 48 -0.87 15.06 -3.31
CA THR A 48 -0.36 15.91 -4.39
C THR A 48 1.08 15.53 -4.75
N PRO A 49 1.42 15.34 -6.04
CA PRO A 49 2.80 15.10 -6.47
C PRO A 49 3.69 16.31 -6.19
N GLN A 50 4.95 16.06 -5.86
CA GLN A 50 5.92 17.08 -5.44
C GLN A 50 7.05 17.28 -6.45
N ILE A 51 7.31 16.28 -7.30
CA ILE A 51 8.43 16.22 -8.23
C ILE A 51 7.94 15.93 -9.65
N VAL A 52 7.06 14.95 -9.84
CA VAL A 52 6.60 14.56 -11.19
C VAL A 52 5.08 14.43 -11.26
N SER A 53 4.51 15.11 -12.25
CA SER A 53 3.11 14.91 -12.66
C SER A 53 3.05 13.78 -13.69
N ILE A 54 2.11 12.86 -13.52
CA ILE A 54 1.83 11.72 -14.40
C ILE A 54 0.32 11.67 -14.60
N GLY A 55 -0.11 11.82 -15.85
CA GLY A 55 -1.51 11.88 -16.21
C GLY A 55 -2.12 13.29 -16.09
N PRO A 56 -3.44 13.40 -16.35
CA PRO A 56 -4.11 14.68 -16.56
C PRO A 56 -4.45 15.45 -15.28
N LEU A 57 -4.54 14.78 -14.12
CA LEU A 57 -5.16 15.34 -12.89
C LEU A 57 -4.32 16.44 -12.22
N HIS A 58 -3.00 16.38 -12.39
CA HIS A 58 -2.04 17.39 -11.91
C HIS A 58 -1.28 18.08 -13.05
N GLN A 59 -1.76 17.95 -14.30
CA GLN A 59 -1.11 18.58 -15.43
C GLN A 59 -1.19 20.11 -15.32
N GLY A 60 -0.08 20.78 -15.67
CA GLY A 60 0.01 22.24 -15.68
C GLY A 60 0.32 22.87 -14.32
N ASN A 61 0.61 22.08 -13.29
CA ASN A 61 1.11 22.61 -12.02
C ASN A 61 2.49 23.29 -12.23
N PRO A 62 2.62 24.61 -11.98
CA PRO A 62 3.88 25.33 -12.17
C PRO A 62 5.05 24.77 -11.35
N GLU A 63 4.78 24.18 -10.18
CA GLU A 63 5.81 23.60 -9.30
C GLU A 63 6.46 22.35 -9.91
N LEU A 64 5.76 21.66 -10.82
CA LEU A 64 6.20 20.42 -11.45
C LEU A 64 6.82 20.64 -12.84
N GLN A 65 6.85 21.89 -13.32
CA GLN A 65 7.29 22.24 -14.67
C GLN A 65 8.72 21.81 -14.99
N ALA A 66 9.61 21.81 -14.00
CA ALA A 66 11.00 21.39 -14.18
C ALA A 66 11.11 19.91 -14.60
N MET A 67 10.15 19.07 -14.19
CA MET A 67 10.12 17.67 -14.57
C MET A 67 9.45 17.44 -15.94
N GLU A 68 8.52 18.30 -16.35
CA GLU A 68 7.95 18.26 -17.71
C GLU A 68 9.04 18.38 -18.79
N GLU A 69 10.01 19.26 -18.62
CA GLU A 69 11.16 19.35 -19.52
C GLU A 69 12.02 18.07 -19.50
N HIS A 70 12.19 17.46 -18.32
CA HIS A 70 12.96 16.24 -18.18
C HIS A 70 12.29 15.04 -18.86
N LYS A 71 10.95 14.92 -18.75
CA LYS A 71 10.16 13.90 -19.45
C LYS A 71 10.33 14.01 -20.97
N LEU A 72 10.40 15.23 -21.52
CA LEU A 72 10.68 15.43 -22.94
C LEU A 72 12.07 14.94 -23.37
N ARG A 73 13.09 15.04 -22.50
CA ARG A 73 14.42 14.46 -22.78
C ARG A 73 14.35 12.93 -22.81
N TYR A 74 13.58 12.32 -21.89
CA TYR A 74 13.34 10.87 -21.90
C TYR A 74 12.67 10.43 -23.21
N LEU A 75 11.62 11.13 -23.63
CA LEU A 75 10.97 10.89 -24.91
C LEU A 75 11.94 11.05 -26.10
N HIS A 76 12.76 12.09 -26.10
CA HIS A 76 13.76 12.33 -27.14
C HIS A 76 14.74 11.15 -27.28
N HIS A 77 15.34 10.71 -26.17
CA HIS A 77 16.27 9.57 -26.17
C HIS A 77 15.59 8.26 -26.56
N PHE A 78 14.36 8.04 -26.09
CA PHE A 78 13.58 6.87 -26.43
C PHE A 78 13.31 6.78 -27.94
N LEU A 79 12.86 7.88 -28.57
CA LEU A 79 12.61 7.93 -30.02
C LEU A 79 13.90 7.80 -30.84
N GLN A 80 14.98 8.44 -30.39
CA GLN A 80 16.29 8.30 -31.06
C GLN A 80 16.79 6.86 -31.06
N ARG A 81 16.55 6.12 -29.98
CA ARG A 81 17.00 4.73 -29.83
C ARG A 81 16.11 3.75 -30.59
N THR A 82 14.79 3.87 -30.43
CA THR A 82 13.80 2.93 -30.98
C THR A 82 13.49 3.16 -32.46
N LYS A 83 13.80 4.36 -32.98
CA LYS A 83 13.50 4.79 -34.36
C LYS A 83 12.01 4.80 -34.70
N VAL A 84 11.12 4.60 -33.72
CA VAL A 84 9.68 4.80 -33.91
C VAL A 84 9.41 6.29 -34.14
N SER A 85 8.57 6.60 -35.12
CA SER A 85 8.17 7.99 -35.35
C SER A 85 7.16 8.47 -34.30
N MET A 86 7.28 9.72 -33.87
CA MET A 86 6.31 10.38 -32.98
C MET A 86 4.86 10.25 -33.49
N ALA A 87 4.68 10.45 -34.80
CA ALA A 87 3.37 10.36 -35.45
C ALA A 87 2.74 8.96 -35.33
N HIS A 88 3.57 7.90 -35.34
CA HIS A 88 3.08 6.54 -35.17
C HIS A 88 2.56 6.30 -33.75
N PHE A 89 3.28 6.77 -32.72
CA PHE A 89 2.81 6.71 -31.34
C PHE A 89 1.53 7.51 -31.12
N LEU A 90 1.48 8.76 -31.58
CA LEU A 90 0.26 9.58 -31.44
C LEU A 90 -0.93 8.97 -32.16
N ALA A 91 -0.74 8.40 -33.36
CA ALA A 91 -1.80 7.70 -34.08
C ALA A 91 -2.26 6.41 -33.36
N PHE A 92 -1.35 5.74 -32.64
CA PHE A 92 -1.69 4.59 -31.80
C PHE A 92 -2.52 5.02 -30.59
N ILE A 93 -2.05 6.00 -29.81
CA ILE A 93 -2.76 6.53 -28.64
C ILE A 93 -4.12 7.10 -29.04
N LYS A 94 -4.22 7.79 -30.18
CA LYS A 94 -5.49 8.33 -30.70
C LYS A 94 -6.56 7.25 -30.86
N LYS A 95 -6.20 6.04 -31.25
CA LYS A 95 -7.15 4.90 -31.37
C LYS A 95 -7.65 4.41 -30.00
N LYS A 96 -6.91 4.71 -28.94
CA LYS A 96 -7.17 4.31 -27.55
C LYS A 96 -7.72 5.44 -26.69
N GLU A 97 -7.95 6.62 -27.27
CA GLU A 97 -8.33 7.83 -26.51
C GLU A 97 -9.58 7.62 -25.65
N THR A 98 -10.63 7.00 -26.20
CA THR A 98 -11.86 6.71 -25.43
C THR A 98 -11.60 5.77 -24.26
N GLU A 99 -10.84 4.69 -24.48
CA GLU A 99 -10.45 3.73 -23.43
C GLU A 99 -9.65 4.43 -22.32
N LEU A 100 -8.68 5.27 -22.71
CA LEU A 100 -7.87 6.09 -21.78
C LEU A 100 -8.73 7.06 -20.97
N CYS A 101 -9.64 7.79 -21.61
CA CYS A 101 -10.54 8.72 -20.94
C CYS A 101 -11.48 8.00 -19.96
N ASN A 102 -11.98 6.81 -20.33
CA ASN A 102 -12.85 6.02 -19.47
C ASN A 102 -12.18 5.49 -18.21
N CYS A 103 -10.83 5.43 -18.17
CA CYS A 103 -10.10 5.07 -16.96
C CYS A 103 -10.22 6.13 -15.85
N TYR A 104 -10.51 7.39 -16.19
CA TYR A 104 -10.62 8.48 -15.23
C TYR A 104 -12.07 8.66 -14.77
N ALA A 105 -12.28 8.75 -13.45
CA ALA A 105 -13.59 8.96 -12.86
C ALA A 105 -14.18 10.35 -13.18
N GLU A 106 -13.32 11.35 -13.37
CA GLU A 106 -13.73 12.69 -13.75
C GLU A 106 -13.56 12.95 -15.25
N THR A 107 -14.45 13.79 -15.80
CA THR A 107 -14.31 14.22 -17.19
C THR A 107 -13.17 15.22 -17.31
N ILE A 108 -12.16 14.88 -18.13
CA ILE A 108 -10.99 15.72 -18.40
C ILE A 108 -11.36 16.85 -19.36
N ASN A 109 -11.95 17.92 -18.82
CA ASN A 109 -12.48 19.04 -19.62
C ASN A 109 -11.48 20.19 -19.82
N HIS A 110 -10.38 20.22 -19.06
CA HIS A 110 -9.38 21.29 -19.12
C HIS A 110 -8.35 21.11 -20.24
N LEU A 111 -8.31 19.93 -20.88
CA LEU A 111 -7.36 19.62 -21.95
C LEU A 111 -8.11 19.44 -23.27
N GLN A 112 -7.53 19.97 -24.34
CA GLN A 112 -7.95 19.57 -25.68
C GLN A 112 -7.46 18.15 -26.00
N SER A 113 -8.14 17.48 -26.94
CA SER A 113 -7.77 16.12 -27.37
C SER A 113 -6.28 16.00 -27.71
N ASP A 114 -5.74 16.92 -28.51
CA ASP A 114 -4.32 16.87 -28.90
C ASP A 114 -3.37 17.07 -27.71
N GLU A 115 -3.74 17.90 -26.73
CA GLU A 115 -2.96 18.12 -25.51
C GLU A 115 -2.96 16.88 -24.61
N PHE A 116 -4.13 16.22 -24.48
CA PHE A 116 -4.27 14.97 -23.75
C PHE A 116 -3.40 13.87 -24.36
N LEU A 117 -3.44 13.69 -25.68
CA LEU A 117 -2.64 12.67 -26.37
C LEU A 117 -1.14 12.92 -26.26
N ASN A 118 -0.72 14.19 -26.35
CA ASN A 118 0.67 14.57 -26.14
C ASN A 118 1.13 14.27 -24.72
N MET A 119 0.32 14.59 -23.71
CA MET A 119 0.61 14.28 -22.31
C MET A 119 0.72 12.77 -22.09
N ILE A 120 -0.25 11.98 -22.56
CA ILE A 120 -0.21 10.51 -22.41
C ILE A 120 1.07 9.94 -23.05
N LEU A 121 1.48 10.42 -24.23
CA LEU A 121 2.70 9.96 -24.87
C LEU A 121 3.94 10.28 -24.03
N VAL A 122 4.08 11.54 -23.60
CA VAL A 122 5.24 12.00 -22.82
C VAL A 122 5.34 11.23 -21.51
N ASP A 123 4.23 11.06 -20.79
CA ASP A 123 4.19 10.43 -19.47
C ASP A 123 4.39 8.92 -19.56
N ALA A 124 3.74 8.28 -20.54
CA ALA A 124 3.90 6.85 -20.76
C ALA A 124 5.34 6.49 -21.17
N VAL A 125 5.92 7.22 -22.11
CA VAL A 125 7.30 6.99 -22.53
C VAL A 125 8.28 7.35 -21.41
N PHE A 126 8.00 8.38 -20.61
CA PHE A 126 8.80 8.68 -19.43
C PHE A 126 8.86 7.48 -18.48
N LEU A 127 7.72 6.89 -18.11
CA LEU A 127 7.68 5.73 -17.22
C LEU A 127 8.37 4.50 -17.82
N VAL A 128 8.13 4.22 -19.10
CA VAL A 128 8.79 3.12 -19.81
C VAL A 128 10.32 3.31 -19.82
N GLU A 129 10.79 4.50 -20.17
CA GLU A 129 12.22 4.82 -20.23
C GLU A 129 12.84 4.84 -18.82
N LEU A 130 12.12 5.32 -17.81
CA LEU A 130 12.53 5.30 -16.40
C LEU A 130 12.81 3.87 -15.94
N PHE A 131 11.90 2.94 -16.21
CA PHE A 131 12.05 1.54 -15.80
C PHE A 131 13.15 0.84 -16.61
N LEU A 132 13.28 1.15 -17.90
CA LEU A 132 14.38 0.68 -18.73
C LEU A 132 15.75 1.12 -18.20
N ARG A 133 15.89 2.39 -17.79
CA ARG A 133 17.13 2.91 -17.21
C ARG A 133 17.45 2.31 -15.84
N SER A 134 16.43 2.06 -15.03
CA SER A 134 16.58 1.32 -13.77
C SER A 134 17.07 -0.11 -14.00
N TYR A 135 16.50 -0.79 -15.00
CA TYR A 135 16.85 -2.17 -15.36
C TYR A 135 18.24 -2.27 -16.01
N ASN A 136 18.60 -1.32 -16.86
CA ASN A 136 19.87 -1.29 -17.58
C ASN A 136 20.51 0.10 -17.52
N LEU A 137 21.44 0.28 -16.58
CA LEU A 137 22.15 1.54 -16.34
C LEU A 137 22.99 2.03 -17.55
N ASN A 138 23.23 1.18 -18.57
CA ASN A 138 23.87 1.62 -19.81
C ASN A 138 22.99 2.59 -20.60
N LEU A 139 21.67 2.57 -20.38
CA LEU A 139 20.71 3.50 -21.01
C LEU A 139 20.70 4.88 -20.35
N VAL A 140 21.29 5.03 -19.16
CA VAL A 140 21.36 6.31 -18.43
C VAL A 140 22.24 7.30 -19.20
N THR A 141 21.69 8.48 -19.48
CA THR A 141 22.38 9.57 -20.18
C THR A 141 23.06 10.54 -19.20
N ASN A 142 24.03 11.33 -19.67
CA ASN A 142 24.79 12.23 -18.79
C ASN A 142 23.96 13.42 -18.26
N ASP A 143 22.84 13.72 -18.90
CA ASP A 143 21.89 14.77 -18.53
C ASP A 143 20.72 14.25 -17.67
N ASP A 144 20.76 12.98 -17.27
CA ASP A 144 19.78 12.35 -16.38
C ASP A 144 19.92 12.88 -14.95
N ARG A 145 18.80 13.30 -14.35
CA ARG A 145 18.77 13.81 -12.97
C ARG A 145 18.29 12.73 -11.99
N LEU A 146 17.62 11.69 -12.48
CA LEU A 146 17.01 10.61 -11.69
C LEU A 146 17.96 9.43 -11.56
N PHE A 147 18.85 9.23 -12.53
CA PHE A 147 19.89 8.20 -12.48
C PHE A 147 21.30 8.76 -12.67
N SER A 148 22.25 8.06 -12.05
CA SER A 148 23.68 8.18 -12.28
C SER A 148 24.23 6.85 -12.80
N LYS A 149 25.50 6.82 -13.23
CA LYS A 149 26.16 5.55 -13.58
C LYS A 149 26.29 4.58 -12.40
N SER A 150 26.11 5.05 -11.17
CA SER A 150 26.08 4.23 -9.95
C SER A 150 24.69 3.77 -9.50
N GLY A 151 23.63 4.14 -10.24
CA GLY A 151 22.24 3.81 -9.88
C GLY A 151 21.37 5.04 -9.67
N ILE A 152 20.21 4.85 -9.04
CA ILE A 152 19.23 5.90 -8.78
C ILE A 152 19.81 7.01 -7.88
N THR A 153 19.50 8.27 -8.21
CA THR A 153 19.93 9.44 -7.42
C THR A 153 18.97 9.69 -6.27
N PHE A 154 19.33 10.61 -5.37
CA PHE A 154 18.42 11.08 -4.32
C PHE A 154 17.11 11.64 -4.89
N LEU A 155 17.19 12.47 -5.94
CA LEU A 155 15.99 12.99 -6.62
C LEU A 155 15.14 11.87 -7.23
N GLY A 156 15.79 10.83 -7.79
CA GLY A 156 15.10 9.64 -8.28
C GLY A 156 14.36 8.88 -7.17
N LEU A 157 14.98 8.76 -5.99
CA LEU A 157 14.35 8.15 -4.82
C LEU A 157 13.15 8.96 -4.33
N GLU A 158 13.26 10.29 -4.24
CA GLU A 158 12.13 11.13 -3.83
C GLU A 158 10.98 11.10 -4.85
N MET A 159 11.31 11.11 -6.15
CA MET A 159 10.34 11.08 -7.24
C MET A 159 9.50 9.80 -7.24
N ARG A 160 10.08 8.65 -6.87
CA ARG A 160 9.37 7.36 -6.81
C ARG A 160 8.05 7.43 -6.05
N HIS A 161 7.99 8.23 -4.99
CA HIS A 161 6.80 8.36 -4.16
C HIS A 161 5.62 8.97 -4.91
N ASP A 162 5.87 9.84 -5.87
CA ASP A 162 4.81 10.44 -6.69
C ASP A 162 4.19 9.41 -7.66
N LEU A 163 4.90 8.35 -8.02
CA LEU A 163 4.39 7.31 -8.94
C LEU A 163 3.32 6.42 -8.30
N TYR A 164 3.17 6.48 -6.97
CA TYR A 164 2.23 5.66 -6.21
C TYR A 164 1.09 6.50 -5.58
N LEU A 165 0.90 7.73 -6.05
CA LEU A 165 -0.23 8.56 -5.65
C LEU A 165 -1.46 8.24 -6.49
N LEU A 166 -2.62 8.19 -5.84
CA LEU A 166 -3.89 7.89 -6.48
C LEU A 166 -4.22 8.86 -7.62
N GLU A 167 -3.95 10.15 -7.41
CA GLU A 167 -4.23 11.20 -8.40
C GLU A 167 -3.14 11.32 -9.49
N ASN A 168 -2.07 10.52 -9.42
CA ASN A 168 -0.90 10.65 -10.31
C ASN A 168 -0.64 9.37 -11.11
N GLN A 169 -1.70 8.83 -11.71
CA GLN A 169 -1.69 7.55 -12.43
C GLN A 169 -2.03 7.71 -13.91
N ILE A 170 -1.50 6.79 -14.72
CA ILE A 170 -1.99 6.46 -16.06
C ILE A 170 -2.23 4.96 -16.17
N PRO A 171 -3.10 4.50 -17.10
CA PRO A 171 -3.38 3.07 -17.24
C PRO A 171 -2.15 2.23 -17.61
N LEU A 172 -1.97 1.06 -17.00
CA LEU A 172 -0.84 0.16 -17.27
C LEU A 172 -0.87 -0.37 -18.71
N PHE A 173 -2.06 -0.57 -19.29
CA PHE A 173 -2.17 -1.14 -20.64
C PHE A 173 -1.43 -0.28 -21.67
N ILE A 174 -1.50 1.06 -21.56
CA ILE A 174 -0.85 1.94 -22.54
C ILE A 174 0.68 1.90 -22.42
N LEU A 175 1.21 1.68 -21.21
CA LEU A 175 2.64 1.48 -20.99
C LEU A 175 3.13 0.21 -21.68
N ASN A 176 2.40 -0.90 -21.47
CA ASN A 176 2.74 -2.19 -22.07
C ASN A 176 2.64 -2.14 -23.60
N GLU A 177 1.54 -1.62 -24.14
CA GLU A 177 1.31 -1.55 -25.59
C GLU A 177 2.34 -0.63 -26.30
N LEU A 178 2.71 0.52 -25.70
CA LEU A 178 3.73 1.39 -26.28
C LEU A 178 5.14 0.79 -26.21
N PHE A 179 5.44 0.04 -25.14
CA PHE A 179 6.68 -0.73 -25.05
C PHE A 179 6.75 -1.79 -26.15
N ASP A 180 5.69 -2.58 -26.33
CA ASP A 180 5.62 -3.62 -27.36
C ASP A 180 5.71 -3.04 -28.78
N LEU A 181 5.10 -1.88 -29.02
CA LEU A 181 5.22 -1.16 -30.28
C LEU A 181 6.66 -0.72 -30.55
N ALA A 182 7.33 -0.17 -29.54
CA ALA A 182 8.74 0.22 -29.62
C ALA A 182 9.67 -0.97 -29.85
N LYS A 183 9.43 -2.07 -29.13
CA LYS A 183 10.17 -3.32 -29.26
C LYS A 183 10.03 -3.90 -30.67
N THR A 184 8.81 -3.93 -31.22
CA THR A 184 8.55 -4.49 -32.55
C THR A 184 9.22 -3.67 -33.67
N ALA A 185 9.25 -2.35 -33.53
CA ALA A 185 9.92 -1.48 -34.50
C ALA A 185 11.45 -1.51 -34.41
N THR A 186 11.99 -1.86 -33.24
CA THR A 186 13.43 -1.93 -33.01
C THR A 186 13.92 -3.32 -33.42
N ASN A 187 14.54 -3.45 -34.59
CA ASN A 187 15.14 -4.71 -35.09
C ASN A 187 16.40 -5.17 -34.31
N GLY A 188 16.59 -4.78 -33.04
CA GLY A 188 17.85 -4.93 -32.31
C GLY A 188 17.74 -5.68 -30.98
N ASP A 189 18.84 -6.32 -30.60
CA ASP A 189 19.05 -7.15 -29.40
C ASP A 189 18.73 -6.46 -28.05
N ILE A 190 18.58 -5.12 -28.02
CA ILE A 190 18.42 -4.33 -26.78
C ILE A 190 17.18 -4.73 -25.97
N TYR A 191 16.12 -5.21 -26.64
CA TYR A 191 14.86 -5.63 -26.03
C TYR A 191 14.64 -7.15 -26.10
N GLU A 192 15.65 -7.92 -26.51
CA GLU A 192 15.56 -9.37 -26.62
C GLU A 192 15.32 -9.99 -25.24
N GLY A 193 14.26 -10.79 -25.11
CA GLY A 193 13.86 -11.39 -23.83
C GLY A 193 13.26 -10.43 -22.79
N ILE A 194 13.16 -9.13 -23.06
CA ILE A 194 12.63 -8.13 -22.12
C ILE A 194 11.15 -7.83 -22.41
N SER A 195 10.30 -7.84 -21.38
CA SER A 195 8.92 -7.35 -21.44
C SER A 195 8.74 -6.11 -20.56
N PHE A 196 7.67 -5.34 -20.76
CA PHE A 196 7.35 -4.23 -19.86
C PHE A 196 7.09 -4.73 -18.43
N VAL A 197 6.39 -5.85 -18.30
CA VAL A 197 6.12 -6.52 -17.02
C VAL A 197 7.42 -6.84 -16.26
N THR A 198 8.43 -7.35 -16.96
CA THR A 198 9.72 -7.69 -16.36
C THR A 198 10.42 -6.45 -15.80
N ILE A 199 10.50 -5.36 -16.57
CA ILE A 199 11.17 -4.13 -16.09
C ILE A 199 10.36 -3.41 -15.01
N ALA A 200 9.03 -3.49 -15.05
CA ALA A 200 8.16 -2.96 -14.02
C ALA A 200 8.32 -3.78 -12.72
N SER A 201 8.36 -5.11 -12.80
CA SER A 201 8.52 -5.99 -11.63
C SER A 201 9.84 -5.71 -10.90
N VAL A 202 10.94 -5.51 -11.64
CA VAL A 202 12.24 -5.10 -11.06
C VAL A 202 12.16 -3.70 -10.45
N TRP A 203 11.46 -2.75 -11.06
CA TRP A 203 11.27 -1.42 -10.47
C TRP A 203 10.56 -1.53 -9.12
N LEU A 204 9.41 -2.20 -9.08
CA LEU A 204 8.59 -2.36 -7.89
C LEU A 204 9.31 -3.16 -6.80
N SER A 205 10.04 -4.24 -7.13
CA SER A 205 10.77 -5.04 -6.13
C SER A 205 11.90 -4.27 -5.42
N THR A 206 12.40 -3.20 -6.04
CA THR A 206 13.40 -2.31 -5.43
C THR A 206 12.81 -1.22 -4.54
N GLU A 207 11.48 -1.17 -4.37
CA GLU A 207 10.83 -0.15 -3.56
C GLU A 207 10.68 -0.58 -2.10
N LEU A 208 11.44 0.08 -1.22
CA LEU A 208 11.44 -0.22 0.22
C LEU A 208 10.08 -0.02 0.90
N ILE A 209 9.22 0.83 0.33
CA ILE A 209 7.89 1.12 0.88
C ILE A 209 6.82 0.15 0.38
N LEU A 210 7.08 -0.57 -0.71
CA LEU A 210 6.11 -1.51 -1.24
C LEU A 210 6.09 -2.76 -0.34
N PRO A 211 4.93 -3.17 0.16
CA PRO A 211 4.78 -4.37 0.97
C PRO A 211 4.82 -5.66 0.11
N ILE A 212 5.65 -5.69 -0.92
CA ILE A 212 5.74 -6.73 -1.93
C ILE A 212 7.22 -7.01 -2.19
N ASP A 213 7.68 -8.20 -1.81
CA ASP A 213 9.07 -8.66 -2.00
C ASP A 213 9.11 -9.95 -2.85
N ASP A 214 8.15 -10.11 -3.77
CA ASP A 214 8.08 -11.24 -4.70
C ASP A 214 7.77 -10.75 -6.12
N GLU A 215 8.78 -10.81 -7.00
CA GLU A 215 8.64 -10.43 -8.41
C GLU A 215 7.63 -11.32 -9.14
N ASN A 216 7.54 -12.61 -8.80
CA ASN A 216 6.59 -13.51 -9.45
C ASN A 216 5.14 -13.12 -9.15
N LEU A 217 4.89 -12.58 -7.94
CA LEU A 217 3.57 -12.10 -7.55
C LEU A 217 3.16 -10.90 -8.41
N ILE A 218 4.09 -9.99 -8.66
CA ILE A 218 3.85 -8.82 -9.53
C ILE A 218 3.52 -9.29 -10.95
N GLU A 219 4.30 -10.22 -11.50
CA GLU A 219 4.06 -10.73 -12.86
C GLU A 219 2.68 -11.39 -13.00
N VAL A 220 2.23 -12.14 -11.98
CA VAL A 220 0.93 -12.81 -11.97
C VAL A 220 -0.23 -11.81 -12.03
N HIS A 221 -0.15 -10.72 -11.26
CA HIS A 221 -1.24 -9.73 -11.15
C HIS A 221 -1.16 -8.61 -12.19
N PHE A 222 -0.04 -8.49 -12.90
CA PHE A 222 0.18 -7.41 -13.85
C PHE A 222 -0.88 -7.35 -14.95
N SER A 223 -1.32 -8.50 -15.47
CA SER A 223 -2.34 -8.56 -16.53
C SER A 223 -3.73 -8.14 -16.07
N GLU A 224 -4.00 -8.22 -14.77
CA GLU A 224 -5.29 -7.84 -14.18
C GLU A 224 -5.31 -6.36 -13.76
N ALA A 225 -4.15 -5.85 -13.35
CA ALA A 225 -4.01 -4.50 -12.81
C ALA A 225 -4.29 -3.39 -13.84
N LYS A 226 -4.99 -2.36 -13.39
CA LYS A 226 -5.34 -1.18 -14.21
C LYS A 226 -4.28 -0.08 -14.17
N HIS A 227 -3.66 0.15 -13.02
CA HIS A 227 -2.56 1.12 -12.80
C HIS A 227 -1.64 0.61 -11.65
N PHE A 228 -0.56 1.32 -11.32
CA PHE A 228 0.42 0.82 -10.33
C PHE A 228 -0.16 0.62 -8.93
N LEU A 229 -0.98 1.55 -8.45
CA LEU A 229 -1.60 1.42 -7.13
C LEU A 229 -2.57 0.22 -7.05
N ASP A 230 -3.27 -0.08 -8.15
CA ASP A 230 -4.13 -1.26 -8.28
C ASP A 230 -3.33 -2.56 -8.25
N LEU A 231 -2.21 -2.61 -8.98
CA LEU A 231 -1.27 -3.72 -8.94
C LEU A 231 -0.79 -4.03 -7.51
N VAL A 232 -0.51 -2.99 -6.71
CA VAL A 232 -0.10 -3.18 -5.31
C VAL A 232 -1.23 -3.82 -4.49
N ILE A 233 -2.46 -3.34 -4.62
CA ILE A 233 -3.60 -3.90 -3.88
C ILE A 233 -3.86 -5.36 -4.29
N LEU A 234 -3.81 -5.69 -5.58
CA LEU A 234 -3.99 -7.07 -6.07
C LEU A 234 -2.94 -8.01 -5.48
N CYS A 235 -1.67 -7.59 -5.45
CA CYS A 235 -0.59 -8.35 -4.81
C CYS A 235 -0.86 -8.57 -3.31
N LEU A 236 -1.45 -7.61 -2.62
CA LEU A 236 -1.76 -7.73 -1.19
C LEU A 236 -2.96 -8.64 -0.91
N GLN A 237 -3.99 -8.66 -1.77
CA GLN A 237 -5.24 -9.37 -1.48
C GLN A 237 -5.19 -10.90 -1.64
N GLN A 238 -4.24 -11.43 -2.43
CA GLN A 238 -4.24 -12.86 -2.81
C GLN A 238 -4.19 -13.85 -1.62
N SER A 239 -3.65 -13.46 -0.47
CA SER A 239 -3.57 -14.35 0.70
C SER A 239 -4.90 -14.56 1.44
N HIS A 240 -5.96 -13.82 1.11
CA HIS A 240 -7.20 -13.81 1.90
C HIS A 240 -8.45 -14.11 1.06
N THR A 241 -8.70 -15.40 0.84
CA THR A 241 -9.99 -15.95 0.36
C THR A 241 -10.91 -16.36 1.51
N GLN A 242 -10.83 -15.70 2.67
CA GLN A 242 -11.72 -15.99 3.79
C GLN A 242 -13.01 -15.16 3.70
N SER A 243 -14.15 -15.78 4.00
CA SER A 243 -15.44 -15.09 3.92
C SER A 243 -15.56 -14.07 5.06
N CYS A 244 -16.02 -12.86 4.75
CA CYS A 244 -16.49 -11.91 5.75
C CYS A 244 -17.54 -12.60 6.64
N ALA A 245 -17.42 -12.42 7.95
CA ALA A 245 -18.46 -12.85 8.88
C ALA A 245 -19.08 -11.60 9.51
N GLN A 246 -20.41 -11.52 9.45
CA GLN A 246 -21.17 -10.64 10.33
C GLN A 246 -20.95 -11.15 11.76
N SER A 247 -20.00 -10.54 12.46
CA SER A 247 -19.65 -10.93 13.81
C SER A 247 -19.88 -9.74 14.72
N GLY A 248 -20.45 -9.96 15.91
CA GLY A 248 -20.50 -8.96 16.97
C GLY A 248 -19.12 -8.67 17.58
N ILE A 249 -18.04 -8.95 16.86
CA ILE A 249 -16.64 -8.82 17.26
C ILE A 249 -16.13 -7.49 16.68
N ASN A 250 -15.44 -6.71 17.49
CA ASN A 250 -14.96 -5.38 17.14
C ASN A 250 -13.43 -5.33 17.32
N TYR A 251 -12.72 -4.76 16.34
CA TYR A 251 -11.28 -4.50 16.43
C TYR A 251 -10.89 -3.67 17.66
N GLN A 252 -11.78 -2.81 18.17
CA GLN A 252 -11.55 -1.95 19.34
C GLN A 252 -11.17 -2.71 20.62
N ASN A 253 -11.37 -4.02 20.66
CA ASN A 253 -11.03 -4.87 21.78
C ASN A 253 -9.72 -5.65 21.58
N ILE A 254 -8.92 -5.34 20.55
CA ILE A 254 -7.57 -5.92 20.38
C ILE A 254 -6.63 -5.22 21.36
N PRO A 255 -5.99 -5.95 22.30
CA PRO A 255 -4.98 -5.37 23.18
C PRO A 255 -3.71 -4.98 22.42
N GLY A 256 -3.00 -3.96 22.90
CA GLY A 256 -1.68 -3.60 22.38
C GLY A 256 -0.64 -4.71 22.60
N VAL A 257 0.44 -4.69 21.82
CA VAL A 257 1.53 -5.70 21.85
C VAL A 257 2.05 -5.95 23.26
N LYS A 258 2.22 -4.91 24.07
CA LYS A 258 2.68 -5.04 25.46
C LYS A 258 1.68 -5.77 26.35
N GLU A 259 0.38 -5.50 26.20
CA GLU A 259 -0.67 -6.17 26.96
C GLU A 259 -0.81 -7.64 26.54
N LEU A 260 -0.67 -7.89 25.23
CA LEU A 260 -0.58 -9.24 24.67
C LEU A 260 0.63 -10.00 25.23
N GLU A 261 1.81 -9.38 25.29
CA GLU A 261 3.01 -9.97 25.90
C GLU A 261 2.77 -10.36 27.36
N GLN A 262 2.17 -9.46 28.14
CA GLN A 262 1.81 -9.71 29.54
C GLN A 262 0.79 -10.84 29.70
N SER A 263 -0.06 -11.05 28.70
CA SER A 263 -0.99 -12.17 28.62
C SER A 263 -0.33 -13.49 28.19
N GLY A 264 0.96 -13.47 27.87
CA GLY A 264 1.75 -14.63 27.46
C GLY A 264 1.81 -14.88 25.96
N VAL A 265 1.36 -13.91 25.14
CA VAL A 265 1.52 -13.97 23.69
C VAL A 265 3.01 -13.77 23.34
N GLN A 266 3.49 -14.57 22.41
CA GLN A 266 4.83 -14.44 21.83
C GLN A 266 4.71 -13.81 20.45
N PHE A 267 5.65 -12.92 20.11
CA PHE A 267 5.71 -12.29 18.80
C PHE A 267 6.81 -12.95 17.98
N LYS A 268 6.51 -13.24 16.72
CA LYS A 268 7.49 -13.78 15.78
C LYS A 268 7.37 -13.08 14.44
N LEU A 269 8.51 -12.97 13.77
CA LEU A 269 8.55 -12.65 12.35
C LEU A 269 7.80 -13.74 11.57
N GLY A 270 6.76 -13.34 10.86
CA GLY A 270 5.99 -14.21 9.99
C GLY A 270 6.83 -14.68 8.80
N SER A 271 6.57 -15.91 8.33
CA SER A 271 7.25 -16.45 7.14
C SER A 271 6.71 -15.88 5.82
N SER A 272 5.55 -15.24 5.87
CA SER A 272 4.92 -14.63 4.70
C SER A 272 5.54 -13.29 4.38
N LYS A 273 5.70 -13.02 3.09
CA LYS A 273 6.12 -11.71 2.57
C LYS A 273 4.95 -10.74 2.39
N ASN A 274 3.71 -11.24 2.41
CA ASN A 274 2.53 -10.41 2.26
C ASN A 274 2.18 -9.78 3.61
N LEU A 275 2.10 -8.45 3.64
CA LEU A 275 1.84 -7.66 4.84
C LEU A 275 0.52 -8.00 5.53
N LEU A 276 -0.48 -8.43 4.76
CA LEU A 276 -1.82 -8.74 5.26
C LEU A 276 -1.86 -10.07 6.04
N ASP A 277 -0.85 -10.94 5.87
CA ASP A 277 -0.86 -12.31 6.39
C ASP A 277 -0.47 -12.42 7.88
N ILE A 278 -1.22 -11.73 8.75
CA ILE A 278 -1.08 -11.80 10.21
C ILE A 278 -1.77 -13.06 10.73
N LYS A 279 -1.02 -13.89 11.48
CA LYS A 279 -1.52 -15.18 12.01
C LYS A 279 -1.39 -15.25 13.51
N PHE A 280 -2.38 -15.84 14.16
CA PHE A 280 -2.30 -16.19 15.57
C PHE A 280 -2.55 -17.67 15.76
N LYS A 281 -1.59 -18.38 16.37
CA LYS A 281 -1.71 -19.81 16.64
C LYS A 281 -0.97 -20.18 17.92
N ASN A 282 -1.65 -20.87 18.82
CA ASN A 282 -1.06 -21.41 20.07
C ASN A 282 -0.33 -20.35 20.92
N GLY A 283 -0.85 -19.12 20.98
CA GLY A 283 -0.23 -18.03 21.73
C GLY A 283 0.94 -17.36 21.01
N ILE A 284 1.17 -17.66 19.73
CA ILE A 284 2.17 -16.99 18.89
C ILE A 284 1.45 -16.10 17.90
N LEU A 285 1.73 -14.81 17.92
CA LEU A 285 1.34 -13.85 16.90
C LEU A 285 2.48 -13.67 15.90
N GLU A 286 2.26 -14.16 14.70
CA GLU A 286 3.16 -14.01 13.56
C GLU A 286 2.74 -12.79 12.77
N ILE A 287 3.62 -11.80 12.67
CA ILE A 287 3.41 -10.57 11.90
C ILE A 287 4.46 -10.54 10.78
N PRO A 288 4.05 -10.35 9.51
CA PRO A 288 4.97 -10.18 8.39
C PRO A 288 5.97 -9.04 8.63
N PHE A 289 7.12 -9.11 7.95
CA PHE A 289 8.14 -8.06 8.05
C PHE A 289 7.58 -6.71 7.57
N LEU A 290 7.78 -5.65 8.34
CA LEU A 290 7.37 -4.30 7.96
C LEU A 290 8.56 -3.33 7.99
N THR A 291 8.74 -2.61 6.88
CA THR A 291 9.65 -1.46 6.81
C THR A 291 8.84 -0.18 6.93
N VAL A 292 9.21 0.69 7.88
CA VAL A 292 8.57 2.01 8.02
C VAL A 292 9.58 3.11 7.77
N THR A 293 9.22 3.99 6.83
CA THR A 293 9.98 5.16 6.39
C THR A 293 9.13 6.42 6.55
N ASP A 294 9.72 7.60 6.37
CA ASP A 294 8.97 8.87 6.41
C ASP A 294 7.87 8.96 5.33
N MET A 295 7.93 8.10 4.30
CA MET A 295 6.98 8.07 3.19
C MET A 295 5.88 7.01 3.35
N THR A 296 5.98 6.15 4.37
CA THR A 296 5.02 5.06 4.59
C THR A 296 3.61 5.58 4.83
N GLU A 297 3.45 6.65 5.62
CA GLU A 297 2.13 7.26 5.89
C GLU A 297 1.48 7.75 4.60
N ARG A 298 2.22 8.54 3.80
CA ARG A 298 1.77 9.06 2.50
C ARG A 298 1.34 7.95 1.55
N PHE A 299 2.15 6.90 1.42
CA PHE A 299 1.83 5.79 0.55
C PHE A 299 0.61 4.99 1.03
N TYR A 300 0.51 4.71 2.32
CA TYR A 300 -0.61 3.94 2.89
C TYR A 300 -1.92 4.71 2.81
N ARG A 301 -1.92 6.05 2.91
CA ARG A 301 -3.11 6.86 2.66
C ARG A 301 -3.64 6.71 1.24
N ASN A 302 -2.74 6.68 0.25
CA ASN A 302 -3.13 6.48 -1.15
C ASN A 302 -3.71 5.08 -1.36
N LEU A 303 -3.10 4.04 -0.78
CA LEU A 303 -3.65 2.68 -0.80
C LEU A 303 -5.04 2.59 -0.14
N LEU A 304 -5.24 3.21 1.04
CA LEU A 304 -6.54 3.26 1.72
C LEU A 304 -7.59 3.95 0.85
N ALA A 305 -7.27 5.15 0.35
CA ALA A 305 -8.17 5.92 -0.50
C ALA A 305 -8.57 5.13 -1.74
N PHE A 306 -7.61 4.48 -2.40
CA PHE A 306 -7.89 3.67 -3.57
C PHE A 306 -8.73 2.43 -3.25
N GLU A 307 -8.41 1.68 -2.19
CA GLU A 307 -9.20 0.52 -1.75
C GLU A 307 -10.67 0.90 -1.52
N HIS A 308 -10.90 2.04 -0.85
CA HIS A 308 -12.25 2.55 -0.58
C HIS A 308 -12.98 3.01 -1.84
N MET A 309 -12.30 3.77 -2.72
CA MET A 309 -12.92 4.35 -3.91
C MET A 309 -13.20 3.31 -5.00
N HIS A 310 -12.32 2.33 -5.15
CA HIS A 310 -12.50 1.24 -6.11
C HIS A 310 -13.53 0.21 -5.64
N GLY A 311 -13.83 0.16 -4.34
CA GLY A 311 -14.81 -0.77 -3.77
C GLY A 311 -14.24 -2.17 -3.52
N TYR A 312 -12.94 -2.26 -3.26
CA TYR A 312 -12.30 -3.50 -2.82
C TYR A 312 -12.78 -3.91 -1.41
N SER A 313 -12.52 -5.17 -1.03
CA SER A 313 -13.10 -5.78 0.18
C SER A 313 -12.66 -5.15 1.51
N GLY A 314 -11.64 -4.28 1.53
CA GLY A 314 -11.22 -3.56 2.73
C GLY A 314 -10.12 -4.26 3.55
N TYR A 315 -9.42 -5.26 2.99
CA TYR A 315 -8.38 -6.00 3.72
C TYR A 315 -7.19 -5.12 4.14
N PHE A 316 -6.81 -4.15 3.31
CA PHE A 316 -5.75 -3.20 3.67
C PHE A 316 -6.22 -2.26 4.78
N ASN A 317 -7.45 -1.75 4.70
CA ASN A 317 -8.12 -1.01 5.78
C ASN A 317 -8.14 -1.80 7.09
N ALA A 318 -8.52 -3.09 7.06
CA ALA A 318 -8.48 -3.96 8.23
C ALA A 318 -7.07 -4.15 8.80
N TYR A 319 -6.07 -4.32 7.95
CA TYR A 319 -4.67 -4.38 8.37
C TYR A 319 -4.26 -3.10 9.11
N VAL A 320 -4.56 -1.92 8.57
CA VAL A 320 -4.27 -0.63 9.23
C VAL A 320 -4.97 -0.54 10.59
N MET A 321 -6.23 -0.99 10.68
CA MET A 321 -6.96 -1.04 11.95
C MET A 321 -6.30 -1.98 12.97
N ILE A 322 -5.93 -3.20 12.57
CA ILE A 322 -5.24 -4.17 13.44
C ILE A 322 -3.92 -3.58 13.94
N MET A 323 -3.11 -3.03 13.04
CA MET A 323 -1.81 -2.44 13.39
C MET A 323 -1.94 -1.23 14.30
N HIS A 324 -2.97 -0.39 14.13
CA HIS A 324 -3.28 0.70 15.05
C HIS A 324 -3.50 0.21 16.49
N PHE A 325 -4.26 -0.86 16.67
CA PHE A 325 -4.51 -1.42 18.01
C PHE A 325 -3.28 -2.16 18.56
N LEU A 326 -2.56 -2.90 17.73
CA LEU A 326 -1.33 -3.59 18.15
C LEU A 326 -0.25 -2.59 18.59
N VAL A 327 -0.05 -1.51 17.84
CA VAL A 327 0.99 -0.50 18.07
C VAL A 327 0.41 0.78 18.69
N TYR A 328 -0.37 0.61 19.75
CA TYR A 328 -1.07 1.72 20.39
C TYR A 328 -0.12 2.70 21.11
N THR A 329 1.02 2.24 21.60
CA THR A 329 2.02 3.06 22.30
C THR A 329 3.43 2.86 21.73
N PRO A 330 4.38 3.78 21.95
CA PRO A 330 5.78 3.57 21.56
C PRO A 330 6.40 2.29 22.14
N LYS A 331 5.95 1.86 23.33
CA LYS A 331 6.42 0.61 23.95
C LYS A 331 5.96 -0.64 23.19
N ASP A 332 4.80 -0.57 22.54
CA ASP A 332 4.32 -1.63 21.67
C ASP A 332 5.20 -1.74 20.41
N ALA A 333 5.59 -0.59 19.84
CA ALA A 333 6.53 -0.51 18.72
C ALA A 333 7.90 -1.10 19.09
N ASP A 334 8.45 -0.72 20.24
CA ASP A 334 9.75 -1.20 20.73
C ASP A 334 9.80 -2.73 20.80
N LEU A 335 8.72 -3.38 21.25
CA LEU A 335 8.65 -4.84 21.34
C LEU A 335 8.66 -5.49 19.95
N LEU A 336 7.95 -4.94 18.96
CA LEU A 336 7.98 -5.47 17.59
C LEU A 336 9.35 -5.31 16.93
N ILE A 337 10.06 -4.21 17.22
CA ILE A 337 11.45 -3.98 16.76
C ILE A 337 12.40 -4.99 17.40
N GLN A 338 12.30 -5.20 18.72
CA GLN A 338 13.13 -6.16 19.45
C GLN A 338 12.95 -7.60 18.94
N ASN A 339 11.75 -7.93 18.46
CA ASN A 339 11.45 -9.23 17.85
C ASN A 339 11.80 -9.29 16.34
N GLY A 340 12.39 -8.23 15.77
CA GLY A 340 12.82 -8.19 14.37
C GLY A 340 11.67 -8.17 13.35
N ILE A 341 10.44 -7.90 13.81
CA ILE A 341 9.25 -7.83 12.96
C ILE A 341 9.24 -6.53 12.17
N ILE A 342 9.66 -5.43 12.81
CA ILE A 342 9.66 -4.10 12.21
C ILE A 342 11.08 -3.59 12.12
N ARG A 343 11.48 -3.17 10.91
CA ARG A 343 12.70 -2.39 10.71
C ARG A 343 12.33 -0.91 10.67
N LEU A 344 12.92 -0.16 11.60
CA LEU A 344 12.61 1.25 11.81
C LEU A 344 13.84 2.14 11.73
N GLY A 345 13.59 3.38 11.33
CA GLY A 345 14.42 4.54 11.65
C GLY A 345 14.08 5.19 13.01
N ASP A 346 12.89 4.94 13.60
CA ASP A 346 12.44 5.55 14.88
C ASP A 346 11.15 4.90 15.48
N SER A 347 11.20 4.36 16.71
CA SER A 347 10.03 3.69 17.33
C SER A 347 8.86 4.62 17.69
N GLU A 348 9.11 5.91 17.94
CA GLU A 348 8.03 6.88 18.21
C GLU A 348 7.17 7.10 16.97
N LYS A 349 7.81 7.19 15.79
CA LYS A 349 7.14 7.40 14.50
C LYS A 349 6.12 6.32 14.17
N LEU A 350 6.37 5.05 14.51
CA LEU A 350 5.48 3.95 14.12
C LEU A 350 4.07 4.10 14.70
N SER A 351 3.99 4.33 16.01
CA SER A 351 2.71 4.50 16.69
C SER A 351 1.95 5.71 16.15
N ILE A 352 2.66 6.82 15.90
CA ILE A 352 2.11 8.05 15.29
C ILE A 352 1.53 7.77 13.90
N VAL A 353 2.27 7.10 13.02
CA VAL A 353 1.83 6.79 11.65
C VAL A 353 0.52 6.00 11.67
N PHE A 354 0.43 4.90 12.42
CA PHE A 354 -0.79 4.08 12.44
C PHE A 354 -1.97 4.77 13.15
N HIS A 355 -1.73 5.62 14.16
CA HIS A 355 -2.77 6.48 14.73
C HIS A 355 -3.32 7.48 13.71
N SER A 356 -2.43 8.03 12.90
CA SER A 356 -2.75 9.00 11.87
C SER A 356 -3.56 8.36 10.74
N LEU A 357 -3.13 7.19 10.25
CA LEU A 357 -3.81 6.41 9.23
C LEU A 357 -5.18 5.87 9.68
N PHE A 358 -5.31 5.49 10.96
CA PHE A 358 -6.58 5.00 11.51
C PHE A 358 -7.74 6.00 11.41
N LYS A 359 -7.43 7.31 11.33
CA LYS A 359 -8.44 8.35 11.15
C LYS A 359 -9.12 8.28 9.78
N ASP A 360 -8.42 7.76 8.77
CA ASP A 360 -8.91 7.62 7.40
C ASP A 360 -9.57 6.26 7.16
N CYS A 361 -9.52 5.33 8.12
CA CYS A 361 -10.11 4.01 7.97
C CYS A 361 -11.65 4.04 8.01
N LEU A 362 -12.28 3.25 7.12
CA LEU A 362 -13.71 2.99 7.15
C LEU A 362 -14.03 1.99 8.27
N LYS A 363 -14.92 2.40 9.18
CA LYS A 363 -15.39 1.60 10.32
C LYS A 363 -16.73 0.97 9.96
N GLY A 364 -16.68 -0.03 9.09
CA GLY A 364 -17.83 -0.83 8.68
C GLY A 364 -18.26 -1.85 9.75
N PRO A 365 -19.47 -2.42 9.63
CA PRO A 365 -19.93 -3.49 10.53
C PRO A 365 -19.24 -4.83 10.25
N ASP A 366 -18.66 -5.02 9.06
CA ASP A 366 -18.03 -6.27 8.67
C ASP A 366 -16.59 -6.33 9.18
N LEU A 367 -16.30 -7.39 9.93
CA LEU A 367 -14.97 -7.66 10.48
C LEU A 367 -14.22 -8.59 9.53
N LEU A 368 -13.09 -8.11 9.01
CA LEU A 368 -12.09 -8.93 8.34
C LEU A 368 -11.15 -9.50 9.40
N TYR A 369 -10.54 -10.67 9.16
CA TYR A 369 -9.81 -11.43 10.18
C TYR A 369 -10.62 -11.81 11.44
N PRO A 370 -11.88 -12.27 11.33
CA PRO A 370 -12.69 -12.57 12.50
C PRO A 370 -12.06 -13.66 13.39
N ASP A 371 -11.43 -14.67 12.78
CA ASP A 371 -10.76 -15.76 13.51
C ASP A 371 -9.53 -15.26 14.26
N LEU A 372 -8.69 -14.43 13.63
CA LEU A 372 -7.51 -13.83 14.27
C LEU A 372 -7.92 -13.05 15.53
N VAL A 373 -8.89 -12.14 15.39
CA VAL A 373 -9.33 -11.29 16.50
C VAL A 373 -9.97 -12.12 17.60
N LYS A 374 -10.81 -13.10 17.23
CA LYS A 374 -11.47 -13.99 18.18
C LYS A 374 -10.46 -14.83 18.96
N ASP A 375 -9.45 -15.40 18.30
CA ASP A 375 -8.47 -16.26 18.93
C ASP A 375 -7.54 -15.48 19.85
N ILE A 376 -7.13 -14.26 19.46
CA ILE A 376 -6.38 -13.34 20.34
C ILE A 376 -7.19 -13.04 21.60
N GLN A 377 -8.46 -12.64 21.44
CA GLN A 377 -9.33 -12.31 22.58
C GLN A 377 -9.61 -13.52 23.47
N ALA A 378 -9.81 -14.71 22.89
CA ALA A 378 -10.03 -15.94 23.64
C ALA A 378 -8.78 -16.32 24.46
N PHE A 379 -7.59 -16.17 23.88
CA PHE A 379 -6.33 -16.41 24.57
C PHE A 379 -6.15 -15.46 25.75
N CYS A 380 -6.35 -14.16 25.55
CA CYS A 380 -6.20 -13.15 26.61
C CYS A 380 -7.23 -13.29 27.75
N LYS A 381 -8.42 -13.85 27.49
CA LYS A 381 -9.43 -14.10 28.53
C LYS A 381 -9.04 -15.21 29.51
N SER A 382 -8.11 -16.09 29.16
CA SER A 382 -7.67 -17.20 30.01
C SER A 382 -6.67 -16.72 31.07
N PRO A 383 -7.02 -16.70 32.36
CA PRO A 383 -6.12 -16.20 33.40
C PRO A 383 -4.84 -17.04 33.49
N TRP A 384 -4.91 -18.33 33.18
CA TRP A 384 -3.77 -19.25 33.23
C TRP A 384 -2.58 -18.78 32.37
N HIS A 385 -2.84 -18.20 31.20
CA HIS A 385 -1.77 -17.72 30.30
C HIS A 385 -1.05 -16.51 30.89
N GLY A 386 -1.80 -15.54 31.41
CA GLY A 386 -1.24 -14.39 32.12
C GLY A 386 -0.47 -14.77 33.38
N TRP A 387 -1.00 -15.70 34.20
CA TRP A 387 -0.31 -16.17 35.40
C TRP A 387 1.00 -16.89 35.04
N LYS A 388 0.98 -17.76 34.04
CA LYS A 388 2.18 -18.45 33.55
C LYS A 388 3.23 -17.47 32.99
N ALA A 389 2.80 -16.46 32.25
CA ALA A 389 3.68 -15.43 31.71
C ALA A 389 4.33 -14.60 32.83
N ASN A 390 3.52 -14.13 33.80
CA ASN A 390 3.99 -13.37 34.95
C ASN A 390 4.97 -14.19 35.80
N LEU A 391 4.66 -15.46 36.06
CA LEU A 391 5.54 -16.40 36.77
C LEU A 391 6.90 -16.51 36.06
N LYS A 392 6.88 -16.68 34.73
CA LYS A 392 8.11 -16.76 33.92
C LYS A 392 8.90 -15.46 33.97
N GLN A 393 8.25 -14.33 33.73
CA GLN A 393 8.90 -13.02 33.62
C GLN A 393 9.51 -12.54 34.94
N ASN A 394 8.80 -12.72 36.07
CA ASN A 394 9.21 -12.18 37.36
C ASN A 394 10.10 -13.14 38.16
N TYR A 395 9.89 -14.45 38.03
CA TYR A 395 10.57 -15.43 38.87
C TYR A 395 11.59 -16.28 38.14
N PHE A 396 11.36 -16.63 36.87
CA PHE A 396 12.26 -17.51 36.12
C PHE A 396 13.32 -16.79 35.27
N ASN A 397 13.25 -15.46 35.17
CA ASN A 397 14.30 -14.67 34.50
C ASN A 397 15.46 -14.27 35.41
N THR A 398 15.35 -14.47 36.74
CA THR A 398 16.46 -14.23 37.67
C THR A 398 16.82 -15.52 38.42
N PRO A 399 18.12 -15.89 38.49
CA PRO A 399 18.54 -17.12 39.16
C PRO A 399 18.06 -17.21 40.61
N TRP A 400 18.11 -16.08 41.35
CA TRP A 400 17.72 -16.03 42.76
C TRP A 400 16.22 -16.19 42.98
N ALA A 401 15.38 -15.54 42.17
CA ALA A 401 13.94 -15.75 42.26
C ALA A 401 13.56 -17.18 41.83
N SER A 402 14.26 -17.77 40.86
CA SER A 402 14.06 -19.15 40.42
C SER A 402 14.34 -20.13 41.56
N ILE A 403 15.49 -19.99 42.23
CA ILE A 403 15.86 -20.81 43.39
C ILE A 403 14.83 -20.63 44.51
N SER A 404 14.38 -19.39 44.75
CA SER A 404 13.41 -19.09 45.81
C SER A 404 12.06 -19.78 45.55
N VAL A 405 11.58 -19.79 44.30
CA VAL A 405 10.35 -20.51 43.91
C VAL A 405 10.54 -22.02 44.05
N ILE A 406 11.67 -22.58 43.61
CA ILE A 406 11.95 -24.02 43.75
C ILE A 406 11.99 -24.42 45.23
N ALA A 407 12.68 -23.66 46.06
CA ALA A 407 12.75 -23.90 47.50
C ALA A 407 11.36 -23.84 48.16
N ALA A 408 10.54 -22.85 47.81
CA ALA A 408 9.16 -22.73 48.30
C ALA A 408 8.30 -23.94 47.91
N VAL A 409 8.42 -24.44 46.67
CA VAL A 409 7.70 -25.63 46.20
C VAL A 409 8.15 -26.89 46.95
N ILE A 410 9.46 -27.09 47.12
CA ILE A 410 10.01 -28.23 47.88
C ILE A 410 9.52 -28.18 49.33
N LEU A 411 9.59 -27.01 49.98
CA LEU A 411 9.10 -26.82 51.34
C LEU A 411 7.62 -27.18 51.43
N LEU A 412 6.78 -26.70 50.52
CA LEU A 412 5.34 -26.96 50.52
C LEU A 412 5.02 -28.45 50.34
N LEU A 413 5.74 -29.16 49.47
CA LEU A 413 5.62 -30.61 49.32
C LEU A 413 6.02 -31.37 50.60
N LEU A 414 7.09 -30.91 51.26
CA LEU A 414 7.51 -31.47 52.54
C LEU A 414 6.44 -31.24 53.61
N THR A 415 5.84 -30.03 53.70
CA THR A 415 4.78 -29.75 54.68
C THR A 415 3.54 -30.61 54.44
N VAL A 416 3.12 -30.79 53.18
CA VAL A 416 2.00 -31.68 52.83
C VAL A 416 2.31 -33.12 53.22
N THR A 417 3.51 -33.62 52.90
CA THR A 417 3.94 -34.97 53.26
C THR A 417 3.96 -35.15 54.77
N GLN A 418 4.51 -34.19 55.50
CA GLN A 418 4.57 -34.21 56.96
C GLN A 418 3.16 -34.21 57.57
N THR A 419 2.25 -33.41 57.02
CA THR A 419 0.84 -33.36 57.46
C THR A 419 0.15 -34.70 57.24
N VAL A 420 0.28 -35.30 56.05
CA VAL A 420 -0.30 -36.62 55.74
C VAL A 420 0.26 -37.70 56.66
N CYS A 421 1.58 -37.77 56.82
CA CYS A 421 2.23 -38.72 57.73
C CYS A 421 1.70 -38.60 59.16
N SER A 422 1.52 -37.36 59.65
CA SER A 422 1.01 -37.06 61.00
C SER A 422 -0.43 -37.54 61.23
N PHE A 423 -1.26 -37.53 60.20
CA PHE A 423 -2.63 -38.05 60.27
C PHE A 423 -2.67 -39.58 60.18
N THR A 424 -1.82 -40.19 59.33
CA THR A 424 -1.75 -41.65 59.20
C THR A 424 -1.10 -42.35 60.38
N SER A 425 -0.24 -41.68 61.15
CA SER A 425 0.34 -42.24 62.39
C SER A 425 -0.57 -42.08 63.62
N CYS A 426 -1.71 -41.40 63.47
CA CYS A 426 -2.77 -41.29 64.48
C CYS A 426 -4.00 -42.17 64.17
N SER A 427 -3.96 -42.98 63.10
CA SER A 427 -4.93 -44.05 62.80
C SER A 427 -4.28 -45.40 63.08
#